data_AF-A0A953NI35-F1
#
_entry.id   AF-A0A953NI35-F1
#
_cell.length_a   1.000
_cell.length_b   1.000
_cell.length_c   1.000
_cell.angle_alpha   90.00
_cell.angle_beta   90.00
_cell.angle_gamma   90.00
#
_symmetry.space_group_name_H-M   'P 1'
#
loop_
_entity.id
_entity.type
_entity.pdbx_description
1 polymer ?
#
loop_
_entity_poly.entity_id
_entity_poly.type
_entity_poly.pdbx_seq_one_letter_code
_entity_poly.pdbx_strand_id
1 'polypeptide(L)'
;NNPSFGKPKGIYSYYGGWVDLPRIYTLFFEPSVYSTFLVLLLMFLILDKDIRNKKVYFCFAFINLILTFARTGWGIFIYCIGVYIIFKILKKLGLSEALYSFISVFVLMIPFFNLLLMYIANIYIFNDLSSLGRTNSAVYYLAKTFDNAKTFLFGHGLGHISFSWTKDLWYEKGVEGFAHNGYIEFLYELGVILFLVTLSYIFICVKRIKNYRNRTILLGIIGSVSSFSSTYQIESILALIIVIFCYSIHHEKIQYKN
;
A
#
# COMPACT_ATOMS: atom_id res chain seq x y z
N ASN A 1 6.80 10.99 24.78
CA ASN A 1 6.15 9.68 25.02
C ASN A 1 6.57 8.67 23.96
N ASN A 2 7.85 8.29 24.00
CA ASN A 2 8.41 7.28 23.12
C ASN A 2 8.33 5.93 23.86
N PRO A 3 7.54 4.96 23.40
CA PRO A 3 7.32 3.68 24.08
C PRO A 3 8.58 2.80 24.19
N SER A 4 9.68 3.21 23.57
CA SER A 4 10.97 2.49 23.53
C SER A 4 11.85 2.66 24.77
N PHE A 5 11.50 3.53 25.73
CA PHE A 5 12.34 3.82 26.91
C PHE A 5 11.81 3.22 28.23
N GLY A 6 10.71 2.47 28.21
CA GLY A 6 10.23 1.72 29.36
C GLY A 6 10.39 0.22 29.14
N LYS A 7 10.59 -0.56 30.22
CA LYS A 7 10.16 -1.98 30.20
C LYS A 7 8.76 -1.97 29.59
N PRO A 8 8.52 -2.71 28.49
CA PRO A 8 7.33 -2.48 27.69
C PRO A 8 6.11 -2.73 28.59
N LYS A 9 5.35 -1.66 28.86
CA LYS A 9 4.11 -1.71 29.63
C LYS A 9 2.97 -1.36 28.68
N GLY A 10 2.03 -2.28 28.50
CA GLY A 10 0.84 -2.09 27.66
C GLY A 10 1.03 -2.54 26.22
N ILE A 11 0.28 -1.96 25.27
CA ILE A 11 0.16 -2.41 23.87
C ILE A 11 1.50 -2.60 23.14
N TYR A 12 2.56 -1.87 23.53
CA TYR A 12 3.90 -2.02 22.97
C TYR A 12 4.69 -3.25 23.46
N SER A 13 4.28 -3.89 24.57
CA SER A 13 4.81 -5.22 24.94
C SER A 13 4.32 -6.32 24.00
N TYR A 14 3.15 -6.11 23.39
CA TYR A 14 2.68 -6.98 22.32
C TYR A 14 3.55 -6.82 21.07
N TYR A 15 3.90 -5.59 20.67
CA TYR A 15 4.75 -5.36 19.48
C TYR A 15 6.22 -5.78 19.66
N GLY A 16 6.74 -5.73 20.89
CA GLY A 16 8.07 -6.24 21.23
C GLY A 16 8.19 -7.77 21.16
N GLY A 17 7.07 -8.51 21.15
CA GLY A 17 7.05 -9.97 21.10
C GLY A 17 7.17 -10.61 19.72
N TRP A 18 7.35 -9.82 18.65
CA TRP A 18 7.25 -10.36 17.28
C TRP A 18 8.59 -10.67 16.61
N VAL A 19 9.71 -10.09 17.05
CA VAL A 19 11.06 -10.44 16.60
C VAL A 19 12.09 -10.04 17.68
N ASP A 20 12.85 -10.99 18.20
CA ASP A 20 13.92 -10.81 19.20
C ASP A 20 15.22 -10.18 18.62
N LEU A 21 15.13 -9.36 17.57
CA LEU A 21 16.29 -8.78 16.90
C LEU A 21 16.31 -7.25 17.04
N PRO A 22 17.49 -6.64 17.31
CA PRO A 22 17.63 -5.19 17.36
C PRO A 22 17.32 -4.59 15.98
N ARG A 23 16.33 -3.70 15.93
CA ARG A 23 15.90 -2.96 14.73
C ARG A 23 16.47 -1.55 14.72
N ILE A 24 16.61 -0.93 13.54
CA ILE A 24 16.93 0.50 13.46
C ILE A 24 15.84 1.33 14.14
N TYR A 25 16.27 2.27 14.98
CA TYR A 25 15.40 3.29 15.56
C TYR A 25 15.09 4.36 14.52
N THR A 26 13.80 4.64 14.31
CA THR A 26 13.34 5.57 13.29
C THR A 26 12.35 6.55 13.88
N LEU A 27 12.10 7.66 13.19
CA LEU A 27 11.04 8.62 13.55
C LEU A 27 9.64 8.07 13.25
N PHE A 28 9.53 6.97 12.51
CA PHE A 28 8.26 6.34 12.18
C PHE A 28 7.80 5.47 13.35
N PHE A 29 6.51 5.53 13.62
CA PHE A 29 5.87 4.76 14.68
C PHE A 29 5.86 3.24 14.40
N GLU A 30 6.02 2.84 13.13
CA GLU A 30 6.07 1.45 12.69
C GLU A 30 7.17 1.17 11.65
N PRO A 31 7.91 0.04 11.77
CA PRO A 31 8.91 -0.38 10.77
C PRO A 31 8.34 -0.63 9.37
N SER A 32 7.09 -1.10 9.25
CA SER A 32 6.39 -1.26 7.96
C SER A 32 6.19 0.07 7.24
N VAL A 33 5.92 1.15 7.98
CA VAL A 33 5.74 2.49 7.41
C VAL A 33 7.08 3.04 6.94
N TYR A 34 8.13 2.93 7.76
CA TYR A 34 9.47 3.34 7.35
C TYR A 34 9.97 2.56 6.12
N SER A 35 9.79 1.25 6.11
CA SER A 35 10.19 0.41 4.97
C SER A 35 9.42 0.76 3.69
N THR A 36 8.12 1.10 3.79
CA THR A 36 7.34 1.64 2.66
C THR A 36 7.99 2.92 2.13
N PHE A 37 8.29 3.89 3.00
CA PHE A 37 8.97 5.12 2.63
C PHE A 37 10.32 4.86 1.93
N LEU A 38 11.13 3.95 2.48
CA LEU A 38 12.43 3.61 1.89
C LEU A 38 12.29 3.00 0.50
N VAL A 39 11.29 2.15 0.25
CA VAL A 39 11.07 1.62 -1.10
C VAL A 39 10.63 2.71 -2.07
N LEU A 40 9.75 3.62 -1.65
CA LEU A 40 9.37 4.77 -2.48
C LEU A 40 10.59 5.61 -2.86
N LEU A 41 11.49 5.86 -1.89
CA LEU A 41 12.76 6.55 -2.12
C LEU A 41 13.67 5.77 -3.08
N LEU A 42 13.81 4.44 -2.91
CA LEU A 42 14.60 3.60 -3.81
C LEU A 42 14.06 3.65 -5.24
N MET A 43 12.75 3.58 -5.41
CA MET A 43 12.12 3.71 -6.73
C MET A 43 12.39 5.08 -7.32
N PHE A 44 12.21 6.15 -6.54
CA PHE A 44 12.54 7.51 -6.98
C PHE A 44 14.02 7.61 -7.42
N LEU A 45 14.97 7.03 -6.69
CA LEU A 45 16.40 7.06 -7.03
C LEU A 45 16.78 6.22 -8.26
N ILE A 46 16.12 5.08 -8.50
CA ILE A 46 16.29 4.29 -9.74
C ILE A 46 15.85 5.13 -10.94
N LEU A 47 14.86 5.98 -10.72
CA LEU A 47 14.14 6.68 -11.78
C LEU A 47 14.67 8.12 -11.95
N ASP A 48 15.29 8.67 -10.94
CA ASP A 48 16.09 9.88 -10.97
C ASP A 48 17.35 9.70 -11.84
N LYS A 49 17.50 10.33 -13.01
CA LYS A 49 18.81 10.30 -13.72
C LYS A 49 19.75 11.42 -13.28
N ASP A 50 19.19 12.51 -12.79
CA ASP A 50 19.85 13.80 -12.58
C ASP A 50 20.29 13.98 -11.12
N ILE A 51 19.88 13.08 -10.22
CA ILE A 51 20.33 13.04 -8.83
C ILE A 51 21.83 12.72 -8.75
N ARG A 52 22.62 13.72 -8.36
CA ARG A 52 24.04 13.56 -8.02
C ARG A 52 24.17 12.58 -6.85
N ASN A 53 25.18 11.72 -6.89
CA ASN A 53 25.45 10.69 -5.86
C ASN A 53 24.32 9.68 -5.63
N LYS A 54 23.39 9.48 -6.58
CA LYS A 54 22.27 8.53 -6.42
C LYS A 54 22.66 7.13 -5.95
N LYS A 55 23.83 6.62 -6.35
CA LYS A 55 24.33 5.32 -5.91
C LYS A 55 24.53 5.26 -4.39
N VAL A 56 25.02 6.35 -3.80
CA VAL A 56 25.24 6.47 -2.36
C VAL A 56 23.91 6.48 -1.63
N TYR A 57 22.96 7.33 -2.05
CA TYR A 57 21.61 7.36 -1.47
C TYR A 57 20.88 6.03 -1.63
N PHE A 58 21.04 5.36 -2.78
CA PHE A 58 20.48 4.05 -3.02
C PHE A 58 21.03 3.02 -2.03
N CYS A 59 22.36 2.95 -1.87
CA CYS A 59 22.99 2.04 -0.91
C CYS A 59 22.52 2.32 0.52
N PHE A 60 22.45 3.59 0.94
CA PHE A 60 21.96 3.94 2.28
C PHE A 60 20.50 3.53 2.49
N ALA A 61 19.62 3.85 1.54
CA ALA A 61 18.20 3.48 1.61
C ALA A 61 18.02 1.95 1.61
N PHE A 62 18.82 1.23 0.82
CA PHE A 62 18.76 -0.23 0.74
C PHE A 62 19.26 -0.91 2.01
N ILE A 63 20.38 -0.44 2.58
CA ILE A 63 20.89 -0.92 3.88
C ILE A 63 19.85 -0.66 4.97
N ASN A 64 19.25 0.54 5.00
CA ASN A 64 18.18 0.84 5.95
C ASN A 64 16.98 -0.09 5.76
N LEU A 65 16.61 -0.42 4.52
CA LEU A 65 15.50 -1.33 4.22
C LEU A 65 15.77 -2.72 4.79
N ILE A 66 16.97 -3.27 4.59
CA ILE A 66 17.39 -4.55 5.16
C ILE A 66 17.25 -4.52 6.68
N LEU A 67 17.79 -3.47 7.30
CA LEU A 67 17.84 -3.32 8.75
C LEU A 67 16.49 -2.95 9.40
N THR A 68 15.44 -2.68 8.61
CA THR A 68 14.07 -2.58 9.13
C THR A 68 13.50 -3.94 9.54
N PHE A 69 13.99 -5.05 8.95
CA PHE A 69 13.42 -6.39 9.05
C PHE A 69 11.90 -6.45 8.75
N ALA A 70 11.36 -5.46 8.04
CA ALA A 70 9.95 -5.38 7.73
C ALA A 70 9.63 -6.16 6.45
N ARG A 71 8.92 -7.29 6.60
CA ARG A 71 8.43 -8.13 5.48
C ARG A 71 7.62 -7.32 4.47
N THR A 72 6.83 -6.37 4.96
CA THR A 72 6.07 -5.41 4.16
C THR A 72 6.94 -4.66 3.15
N GLY A 73 8.11 -4.16 3.57
CA GLY A 73 9.04 -3.45 2.68
C GLY A 73 9.54 -4.31 1.54
N TRP A 74 9.88 -5.58 1.81
CA TRP A 74 10.31 -6.51 0.77
C TRP A 74 9.20 -6.87 -0.21
N GLY A 75 7.97 -7.08 0.28
CA GLY A 75 6.79 -7.29 -0.56
C GLY A 75 6.55 -6.12 -1.51
N ILE A 76 6.59 -4.88 -0.98
CA ILE A 76 6.48 -3.65 -1.77
C ILE A 76 7.62 -3.52 -2.79
N PHE A 77 8.86 -3.82 -2.41
CA PHE A 77 10.02 -3.73 -3.30
C PHE A 77 9.91 -4.70 -4.47
N ILE A 78 9.58 -5.96 -4.21
CA ILE A 78 9.37 -6.98 -5.25
C ILE A 78 8.21 -6.59 -6.16
N TYR A 79 7.11 -6.12 -5.58
CA TYR A 79 5.96 -5.63 -6.35
C TYR A 79 6.36 -4.47 -7.27
N CYS A 80 7.00 -3.42 -6.76
CA CYS A 80 7.46 -2.27 -7.54
C CYS A 80 8.42 -2.65 -8.68
N ILE A 81 9.36 -3.57 -8.43
CA ILE A 81 10.27 -4.09 -9.48
C ILE A 81 9.49 -4.89 -10.51
N GLY A 82 8.59 -5.79 -10.09
CA GLY A 82 7.75 -6.60 -10.96
C GLY A 82 6.90 -5.72 -11.87
N VAL A 83 6.23 -4.72 -11.28
CA VAL A 83 5.52 -3.64 -12.00
C VAL A 83 6.44 -3.01 -13.03
N TYR A 84 7.60 -2.49 -12.62
CA TYR A 84 8.55 -1.87 -13.55
C TYR A 84 8.98 -2.77 -14.72
N ILE A 85 9.24 -4.06 -14.46
CA ILE A 85 9.61 -5.04 -15.49
C ILE A 85 8.45 -5.32 -16.44
N ILE A 86 7.25 -5.61 -15.92
CA ILE A 86 6.02 -5.81 -16.70
C ILE A 86 5.84 -4.61 -17.63
N PHE A 87 5.89 -3.41 -17.07
CA PHE A 87 5.79 -2.18 -17.84
C PHE A 87 6.89 -2.05 -18.89
N LYS A 88 8.14 -2.38 -18.59
CA LYS A 88 9.21 -2.35 -19.60
C LYS A 88 8.94 -3.31 -20.77
N ILE A 89 8.36 -4.48 -20.50
CA ILE A 89 7.97 -5.47 -21.52
C ILE A 89 6.80 -4.96 -22.35
N LEU A 90 5.73 -4.49 -21.72
CA LEU A 90 4.53 -3.97 -22.41
C LEU A 90 4.88 -2.83 -23.38
N LYS A 91 5.84 -1.97 -23.01
CA LYS A 91 6.32 -0.90 -23.90
C LYS A 91 6.97 -1.46 -25.16
N LYS A 92 7.78 -2.51 -25.04
CA LYS A 92 8.45 -3.14 -26.19
C LYS A 92 7.46 -3.82 -27.13
N LEU A 93 6.31 -4.26 -26.62
CA LEU A 93 5.26 -4.91 -27.40
C LEU A 93 4.41 -3.91 -28.21
N GLY A 94 4.62 -2.60 -28.06
CA GLY A 94 3.91 -1.59 -28.86
C GLY A 94 2.40 -1.54 -28.61
N LEU A 95 1.96 -1.87 -27.39
CA LEU A 95 0.53 -1.92 -27.05
C LEU A 95 -0.14 -0.54 -27.24
N SER A 96 -1.42 -0.56 -27.58
CA SER A 96 -2.23 0.66 -27.66
C SER A 96 -2.31 1.34 -26.29
N GLU A 97 -2.42 2.67 -26.30
CA GLU A 97 -2.50 3.50 -25.09
C GLU A 97 -3.68 3.10 -24.19
N ALA A 98 -4.80 2.68 -24.79
CA ALA A 98 -5.97 2.20 -24.06
C ALA A 98 -5.70 0.88 -23.32
N LEU A 99 -5.12 -0.10 -24.01
CA LEU A 99 -4.77 -1.39 -23.43
C LEU A 99 -3.69 -1.24 -22.34
N TYR A 100 -2.73 -0.35 -22.58
CA TYR A 100 -1.74 0.03 -21.60
C TYR A 100 -2.35 0.60 -20.31
N SER A 101 -3.35 1.48 -20.47
CA SER A 101 -4.10 2.07 -19.36
C SER A 101 -4.92 1.06 -18.60
N PHE A 102 -5.53 0.11 -19.30
CA PHE A 102 -6.29 -0.97 -18.68
C PHE A 102 -5.39 -1.88 -17.85
N ILE A 103 -4.26 -2.34 -18.41
CA ILE A 103 -3.29 -3.17 -17.70
C ILE A 103 -2.71 -2.43 -16.49
N SER A 104 -2.53 -1.10 -16.59
CA SER A 104 -2.12 -0.26 -15.47
C SER A 104 -3.04 -0.34 -14.27
N VAL A 105 -4.35 -0.24 -14.48
CA VAL A 105 -5.33 -0.39 -13.40
C VAL A 105 -5.37 -1.82 -12.89
N PHE A 106 -5.29 -2.81 -13.77
CA PHE A 106 -5.27 -4.21 -13.35
C PHE A 106 -4.06 -4.51 -12.45
N VAL A 107 -2.88 -4.02 -12.82
CA VAL A 107 -1.66 -4.16 -12.03
C VAL A 107 -1.79 -3.51 -10.65
N LEU A 108 -2.45 -2.33 -10.55
CA LEU A 108 -2.75 -1.70 -9.27
C LEU A 108 -3.61 -2.57 -8.35
N MET A 109 -4.52 -3.35 -8.92
CA MET A 109 -5.43 -4.23 -8.20
C MET A 109 -4.83 -5.59 -7.85
N ILE A 110 -3.66 -5.96 -8.40
CA ILE A 110 -3.00 -7.24 -8.09
C ILE A 110 -2.94 -7.52 -6.58
N PRO A 111 -2.58 -6.57 -5.71
CA PRO A 111 -2.48 -6.91 -4.29
C PRO A 111 -3.84 -7.10 -3.62
N PHE A 112 -4.90 -6.43 -4.10
CA PHE A 112 -6.28 -6.72 -3.68
C PHE A 112 -6.65 -8.17 -4.07
N PHE A 113 -6.38 -8.55 -5.32
CA PHE A 113 -6.62 -9.92 -5.79
C PHE A 113 -5.75 -10.95 -5.07
N ASN A 114 -4.50 -10.64 -4.74
CA ASN A 114 -3.59 -11.56 -4.05
C ASN A 114 -4.16 -11.95 -2.68
N LEU A 115 -4.74 -11.00 -1.95
CA LEU A 115 -5.35 -11.29 -0.65
C LEU A 115 -6.64 -12.12 -0.81
N LEU A 116 -7.47 -11.79 -1.80
CA LEU A 116 -8.65 -12.59 -2.13
C LEU A 116 -8.27 -14.04 -2.50
N LEU A 117 -7.21 -14.22 -3.30
CA LEU A 117 -6.70 -15.53 -3.69
C LEU A 117 -6.09 -16.28 -2.50
N MET A 118 -5.34 -15.62 -1.62
CA MET A 118 -4.82 -16.23 -0.39
C MET A 118 -5.95 -16.73 0.50
N TYR A 119 -7.04 -15.95 0.63
CA TYR A 119 -8.23 -16.37 1.36
C TYR A 119 -8.92 -17.58 0.72
N ILE A 120 -9.25 -17.51 -0.58
CA ILE A 120 -9.95 -18.59 -1.30
C ILE A 120 -9.12 -19.88 -1.31
N ALA A 121 -7.81 -19.77 -1.49
CA ALA A 121 -6.90 -20.91 -1.56
C ALA A 121 -6.45 -21.42 -0.17
N ASN A 122 -6.82 -20.71 0.92
CA ASN A 122 -6.35 -20.98 2.28
C ASN A 122 -4.81 -21.06 2.39
N ILE A 123 -4.10 -20.21 1.62
CA ILE A 123 -2.63 -20.18 1.58
C ILE A 123 -2.15 -19.03 2.47
N TYR A 124 -1.58 -19.38 3.62
CA TYR A 124 -0.85 -18.43 4.47
C TYR A 124 0.64 -18.57 4.20
N ILE A 125 1.25 -17.53 3.63
CA ILE A 125 2.69 -17.52 3.29
C ILE A 125 3.56 -17.66 4.55
N PHE A 126 3.08 -17.14 5.68
CA PHE A 126 3.72 -17.28 6.98
C PHE A 126 2.73 -17.76 8.03
N ASN A 127 3.12 -18.78 8.78
CA ASN A 127 2.34 -19.34 9.89
C ASN A 127 2.77 -18.71 11.22
N ASP A 128 2.56 -17.40 11.35
CA ASP A 128 2.78 -16.64 12.59
C ASP A 128 1.56 -15.77 12.91
N LEU A 129 1.42 -15.40 14.19
CA LEU A 129 0.24 -14.67 14.68
C LEU A 129 0.04 -13.31 13.95
N SER A 130 1.07 -12.69 13.35
CA SER A 130 1.00 -11.38 12.69
C SER A 130 0.50 -11.56 11.26
N SER A 131 0.95 -12.61 10.58
CA SER A 131 0.42 -13.02 9.29
C SER A 131 -1.05 -13.45 9.40
N LEU A 132 -1.39 -14.18 10.47
CA LEU A 132 -2.75 -14.57 10.79
C LEU A 132 -3.64 -13.35 11.05
N GLY A 133 -3.20 -12.44 11.94
CA GLY A 133 -3.93 -11.21 12.28
C GLY A 133 -4.23 -10.33 11.06
N ARG A 134 -3.23 -10.12 10.20
CA ARG A 134 -3.36 -9.41 8.92
C ARG A 134 -4.40 -10.04 8.00
N THR A 135 -4.29 -11.35 7.81
CA THR A 135 -5.16 -12.07 6.87
C THR A 135 -6.59 -12.13 7.40
N ASN A 136 -6.77 -12.47 8.67
CA ASN A 136 -8.09 -12.52 9.31
C ASN A 136 -8.77 -11.16 9.30
N SER A 137 -8.04 -10.07 9.59
CA SER A 137 -8.58 -8.72 9.55
C SER A 137 -9.06 -8.34 8.16
N ALA A 138 -8.20 -8.52 7.15
CA ALA A 138 -8.53 -8.22 5.77
C ALA A 138 -9.76 -9.01 5.27
N VAL A 139 -9.80 -10.32 5.56
CA VAL A 139 -10.93 -11.19 5.22
C VAL A 139 -12.20 -10.78 5.95
N TYR A 140 -12.09 -10.50 7.25
CA TYR A 140 -13.23 -10.12 8.08
C TYR A 140 -13.90 -8.84 7.56
N TYR A 141 -13.13 -7.76 7.33
CA TYR A 141 -13.69 -6.50 6.84
C TYR A 141 -14.17 -6.61 5.38
N LEU A 142 -13.50 -7.43 4.56
CA LEU A 142 -13.98 -7.72 3.21
C LEU A 142 -15.34 -8.43 3.26
N ALA A 143 -15.48 -9.49 4.06
CA ALA A 143 -16.75 -10.21 4.21
C ALA A 143 -17.85 -9.29 4.73
N LYS A 144 -17.55 -8.48 5.76
CA LYS A 144 -18.49 -7.51 6.34
C LYS A 144 -18.96 -6.44 5.35
N THR A 145 -18.17 -6.11 4.33
CA THR A 145 -18.59 -5.21 3.26
C THR A 145 -19.84 -5.75 2.56
N PHE A 146 -19.97 -7.07 2.42
CA PHE A 146 -21.05 -7.74 1.69
C PHE A 146 -22.23 -8.17 2.58
N ASP A 147 -22.25 -7.81 3.87
CA ASP A 147 -23.31 -8.23 4.81
C ASP A 147 -24.71 -7.73 4.41
N ASN A 148 -24.80 -6.53 3.83
CA ASN A 148 -26.06 -6.00 3.32
C ASN A 148 -25.85 -5.00 2.17
N ALA A 149 -26.91 -4.75 1.40
CA ALA A 149 -26.84 -3.89 0.21
C ALA A 149 -26.45 -2.43 0.54
N LYS A 150 -26.86 -1.90 1.70
CA LYS A 150 -26.58 -0.51 2.08
C LYS A 150 -25.09 -0.32 2.36
N THR A 151 -24.51 -1.18 3.19
CA THR A 151 -23.08 -1.14 3.54
C THR A 151 -22.21 -1.51 2.34
N PHE A 152 -22.67 -2.42 1.48
CA PHE A 152 -21.97 -2.71 0.22
C PHE A 152 -21.89 -1.47 -0.69
N LEU A 153 -22.99 -0.74 -0.84
CA LEU A 153 -23.06 0.42 -1.74
C LEU A 153 -22.34 1.65 -1.18
N PHE A 154 -22.54 1.96 0.10
CA PHE A 154 -22.15 3.23 0.72
C PHE A 154 -21.14 3.11 1.87
N GLY A 155 -20.76 1.88 2.23
CA GLY A 155 -19.83 1.62 3.31
C GLY A 155 -20.45 1.79 4.70
N HIS A 156 -19.58 1.73 5.72
CA HIS A 156 -19.93 1.87 7.13
C HIS A 156 -19.65 3.27 7.71
N GLY A 157 -19.00 4.14 6.94
CA GLY A 157 -18.52 5.46 7.38
C GLY A 157 -17.03 5.46 7.70
N LEU A 158 -16.39 6.62 7.50
CA LEU A 158 -14.97 6.83 7.78
C LEU A 158 -14.64 6.58 9.26
N GLY A 159 -13.56 5.85 9.52
CA GLY A 159 -13.10 5.49 10.86
C GLY A 159 -13.94 4.43 11.57
N HIS A 160 -14.93 3.82 10.88
CA HIS A 160 -15.79 2.81 11.48
C HIS A 160 -15.01 1.59 11.96
N ILE A 161 -13.93 1.19 11.28
CA ILE A 161 -13.11 0.07 11.76
C ILE A 161 -12.54 0.37 13.15
N SER A 162 -11.92 1.53 13.31
CA SER A 162 -11.34 1.96 14.59
C SER A 162 -12.40 2.12 15.68
N PHE A 163 -13.60 2.60 15.33
CA PHE A 163 -14.69 2.82 16.27
C PHE A 163 -15.37 1.51 16.73
N SER A 164 -15.54 0.56 15.82
CA SER A 164 -16.27 -0.70 16.07
C SER A 164 -15.38 -1.83 16.58
N TRP A 165 -14.05 -1.68 16.49
CA TRP A 165 -13.12 -2.69 16.96
C TRP A 165 -13.11 -2.82 18.49
N THR A 166 -13.08 -4.06 18.97
CA THR A 166 -12.98 -4.42 20.38
C THR A 166 -11.87 -5.44 20.57
N LYS A 167 -11.35 -5.56 21.80
CA LYS A 167 -10.37 -6.61 22.13
C LYS A 167 -10.94 -8.02 21.94
N ASP A 168 -12.25 -8.20 22.12
CA ASP A 168 -12.91 -9.49 21.96
C ASP A 168 -12.83 -9.99 20.51
N LEU A 169 -12.89 -9.09 19.52
CA LEU A 169 -12.66 -9.44 18.11
C LEU A 169 -11.26 -10.02 17.87
N TRP A 170 -10.24 -9.55 18.59
CA TRP A 170 -8.90 -10.15 18.53
C TRP A 170 -8.87 -11.54 19.16
N TYR A 171 -9.42 -11.71 20.37
CA TYR A 171 -9.37 -12.99 21.07
C TYR A 171 -10.21 -14.09 20.40
N GLU A 172 -11.38 -13.72 19.84
CA GLU A 172 -12.29 -14.68 19.21
C GLU A 172 -11.91 -14.98 17.76
N LYS A 173 -11.45 -13.97 17.01
CA LYS A 173 -11.31 -14.06 15.54
C LYS A 173 -9.92 -13.68 15.02
N GLY A 174 -9.01 -13.25 15.87
CA GLY A 174 -7.71 -12.74 15.46
C GLY A 174 -7.83 -11.49 14.57
N VAL A 175 -8.85 -10.65 14.80
CA VAL A 175 -9.10 -9.44 14.01
C VAL A 175 -8.53 -8.22 14.73
N GLU A 176 -7.76 -7.43 14.00
CA GLU A 176 -7.12 -6.19 14.44
C GLU A 176 -7.97 -4.96 14.07
N GLY A 177 -7.70 -3.82 14.69
CA GLY A 177 -8.44 -2.57 14.51
C GLY A 177 -8.18 -1.85 13.18
N PHE A 178 -7.81 -2.59 12.14
CA PHE A 178 -7.48 -2.10 10.80
C PHE A 178 -7.45 -3.29 9.82
N ALA A 179 -7.71 -3.04 8.53
CA ALA A 179 -7.85 -4.13 7.56
C ALA A 179 -6.53 -4.66 7.00
N HIS A 180 -5.40 -3.99 7.28
CA HIS A 180 -4.08 -4.29 6.70
C HIS A 180 -4.04 -4.28 5.16
N ASN A 181 -5.06 -3.71 4.53
CA ASN A 181 -5.17 -3.50 3.10
C ASN A 181 -6.05 -2.28 2.86
N GLY A 182 -5.46 -1.22 2.33
CA GLY A 182 -6.15 0.05 2.10
C GLY A 182 -7.33 -0.05 1.14
N TYR A 183 -7.29 -0.97 0.16
CA TYR A 183 -8.46 -1.17 -0.72
C TYR A 183 -9.65 -1.77 0.02
N ILE A 184 -9.40 -2.73 0.92
CA ILE A 184 -10.44 -3.35 1.74
C ILE A 184 -10.99 -2.35 2.73
N GLU A 185 -10.11 -1.58 3.38
CA GLU A 185 -10.51 -0.51 4.30
C GLU A 185 -11.37 0.55 3.60
N PHE A 186 -10.92 1.01 2.43
CA PHE A 186 -11.68 1.95 1.60
C PHE A 186 -13.04 1.36 1.21
N LEU A 187 -13.08 0.13 0.72
CA LEU A 187 -14.31 -0.52 0.31
C LEU A 187 -15.27 -0.72 1.49
N TYR A 188 -14.76 -1.11 2.66
CA TYR A 188 -15.55 -1.34 3.87
C TYR A 188 -16.15 -0.04 4.42
N GLU A 189 -15.37 1.04 4.52
CA GLU A 189 -15.84 2.29 5.13
C GLU A 189 -16.59 3.19 4.15
N LEU A 190 -16.25 3.17 2.85
CA LEU A 190 -16.81 4.09 1.85
C LEU A 190 -17.68 3.42 0.77
N GLY A 191 -17.71 2.08 0.73
CA GLY A 191 -18.56 1.32 -0.17
C GLY A 191 -18.07 1.25 -1.63
N VAL A 192 -18.73 0.38 -2.40
CA VAL A 192 -18.33 0.09 -3.78
C VAL A 192 -18.51 1.29 -4.71
N ILE A 193 -19.50 2.16 -4.45
CA ILE A 193 -19.75 3.32 -5.32
C ILE A 193 -18.54 4.26 -5.28
N LEU A 194 -18.11 4.67 -4.09
CA LEU A 194 -16.98 5.59 -3.98
C LEU A 194 -15.66 4.90 -4.36
N PHE A 195 -15.54 3.59 -4.12
CA PHE A 195 -14.40 2.80 -4.58
C PHE A 195 -14.28 2.82 -6.11
N LEU A 196 -15.36 2.55 -6.85
CA LEU A 196 -15.37 2.56 -8.31
C LEU A 196 -15.16 3.97 -8.89
N VAL A 197 -15.74 5.00 -8.28
CA VAL A 197 -15.49 6.40 -8.65
C VAL A 197 -14.00 6.73 -8.50
N THR A 198 -13.39 6.31 -7.39
CA THR A 198 -11.96 6.54 -7.11
C THR A 198 -11.07 5.80 -8.11
N LEU A 199 -11.35 4.53 -8.42
CA LEU A 199 -10.61 3.78 -9.44
C LEU A 199 -10.74 4.43 -10.83
N SER A 200 -11.94 4.89 -11.18
CA SER A 200 -12.19 5.59 -12.45
C SER A 200 -11.41 6.90 -12.51
N TYR A 201 -11.33 7.63 -11.40
CA TYR A 201 -10.55 8.86 -11.30
C TYR A 201 -9.04 8.61 -11.41
N ILE A 202 -8.52 7.57 -10.75
CA ILE A 202 -7.12 7.14 -10.88
C ILE A 202 -6.83 6.78 -12.35
N PHE A 203 -7.72 6.04 -13.02
CA PHE A 203 -7.59 5.70 -14.44
C PHE A 203 -7.46 6.95 -15.32
N ILE A 204 -8.32 7.95 -15.11
CA ILE A 204 -8.28 9.22 -15.85
C ILE A 204 -6.95 9.94 -15.60
N CYS A 205 -6.51 10.07 -14.35
CA CYS A 205 -5.25 10.73 -14.00
C CYS A 205 -4.04 10.03 -14.63
N VAL A 206 -4.01 8.70 -14.53
CA VAL A 206 -2.95 7.85 -15.10
C VAL A 206 -2.89 8.00 -16.62
N LYS A 207 -4.04 8.07 -17.32
CA LYS A 207 -4.10 8.29 -18.78
C LYS A 207 -3.54 9.65 -19.20
N ARG A 208 -3.59 10.68 -18.35
CA ARG A 208 -3.04 12.02 -18.66
C ARG A 208 -1.50 12.04 -18.61
N ILE A 209 -0.86 11.08 -17.95
CA ILE A 209 0.60 11.03 -17.83
C ILE A 209 1.20 10.36 -19.07
N LYS A 210 1.62 11.17 -20.04
CA LYS A 210 2.23 10.69 -21.30
C LYS A 210 3.62 10.07 -21.09
N ASN A 211 4.34 10.49 -20.05
CA ASN A 211 5.63 9.88 -19.74
C ASN A 211 5.42 8.49 -19.09
N TYR A 212 5.63 7.46 -19.90
CA TYR A 212 5.52 6.05 -19.51
C TYR A 212 6.25 5.68 -18.22
N ARG A 213 7.43 6.27 -18.01
CA ARG A 213 8.26 6.01 -16.83
C ARG A 213 7.59 6.58 -15.58
N ASN A 214 7.19 7.85 -15.62
CA ASN A 214 6.54 8.52 -14.48
C ASN A 214 5.21 7.87 -14.14
N ARG A 215 4.48 7.44 -15.18
CA ARG A 215 3.24 6.69 -15.01
C ARG A 215 3.44 5.35 -14.31
N THR A 216 4.43 4.58 -14.73
CA THR A 216 4.78 3.29 -14.09
C THR A 216 5.13 3.48 -12.62
N ILE A 217 5.85 4.55 -12.28
CA ILE A 217 6.21 4.89 -10.89
C ILE A 217 4.98 5.15 -10.07
N LEU A 218 4.14 6.04 -10.56
CA LEU A 218 2.94 6.44 -9.86
C LEU A 218 2.05 5.23 -9.57
N LEU A 219 1.94 4.32 -10.54
CA LEU A 219 1.22 3.07 -10.36
C LEU A 219 1.89 2.18 -9.29
N GLY A 220 3.21 2.02 -9.34
CA GLY A 220 3.94 1.28 -8.31
C GLY A 220 3.76 1.87 -6.91
N ILE A 221 3.74 3.20 -6.78
CA ILE A 221 3.52 3.92 -5.52
C ILE A 221 2.09 3.68 -5.01
N ILE A 222 1.07 3.87 -5.85
CA ILE A 222 -0.34 3.63 -5.49
C ILE A 222 -0.56 2.19 -5.08
N GLY A 223 -0.14 1.25 -5.92
CA GLY A 223 -0.27 -0.17 -5.62
C GLY A 223 0.44 -0.53 -4.32
N SER A 224 1.59 0.07 -4.02
CA SER A 224 2.33 -0.23 -2.80
C SER A 224 1.70 0.35 -1.54
N VAL A 225 1.31 1.63 -1.57
CA VAL A 225 0.67 2.30 -0.44
C VAL A 225 -0.69 1.67 -0.15
N SER A 226 -1.52 1.49 -1.17
CA SER A 226 -2.88 0.94 -0.97
C SER A 226 -2.92 -0.52 -0.51
N SER A 227 -1.81 -1.25 -0.60
CA SER A 227 -1.84 -2.71 -0.42
C SER A 227 -1.01 -3.25 0.74
N PHE A 228 0.04 -2.52 1.10
CA PHE A 228 1.02 -3.01 2.04
C PHE A 228 1.25 -2.02 3.17
N SER A 229 0.86 -0.77 3.00
CA SER A 229 0.99 0.19 4.08
C SER A 229 -0.05 -0.14 5.16
N SER A 230 0.46 -0.37 6.36
CA SER A 230 -0.31 -0.25 7.60
C SER A 230 -0.61 1.21 7.93
N THR A 231 -0.64 2.12 6.93
CA THR A 231 -1.06 3.50 7.22
C THR A 231 -2.52 3.43 7.60
N TYR A 232 -2.74 3.68 8.88
CA TYR A 232 -3.90 3.37 9.70
C TYR A 232 -5.26 3.93 9.25
N GLN A 233 -5.35 4.51 8.05
CA GLN A 233 -6.37 5.50 7.73
C GLN A 233 -6.53 5.67 6.22
N ILE A 234 -7.78 5.62 5.74
CA ILE A 234 -8.24 5.94 4.37
C ILE A 234 -7.70 7.27 3.85
N GLU A 235 -7.46 8.20 4.76
CA GLU A 235 -6.84 9.50 4.56
C GLU A 235 -5.50 9.37 3.82
N SER A 236 -4.77 8.27 3.99
CA SER A 236 -3.50 8.01 3.29
C SER A 236 -3.70 7.70 1.81
N ILE A 237 -4.79 7.00 1.46
CA ILE A 237 -5.17 6.73 0.06
C ILE A 237 -5.67 8.03 -0.60
N LEU A 238 -6.49 8.80 0.10
CA LEU A 238 -6.99 10.09 -0.38
C LEU A 238 -5.87 11.12 -0.57
N ALA A 239 -4.94 11.21 0.38
CA ALA A 239 -3.76 12.06 0.28
C ALA A 239 -2.89 11.67 -0.92
N LEU A 240 -2.73 10.35 -1.17
CA LEU A 240 -2.00 9.87 -2.34
C LEU A 240 -2.66 10.30 -3.65
N ILE A 241 -3.99 10.21 -3.74
CA ILE A 241 -4.79 10.66 -4.90
C ILE A 241 -4.60 12.17 -5.16
N ILE A 242 -4.55 12.98 -4.11
CA ILE A 242 -4.28 14.42 -4.23
C ILE A 242 -2.87 14.67 -4.75
N VAL A 243 -1.86 13.95 -4.25
CA VAL A 243 -0.47 14.06 -4.74
C VAL A 243 -0.39 13.67 -6.22
N ILE A 244 -1.08 12.62 -6.64
CA ILE A 244 -1.19 12.18 -8.03
C ILE A 244 -1.80 13.27 -8.91
N PHE A 245 -2.90 13.88 -8.46
CA PHE A 245 -3.57 14.95 -9.19
C PHE A 245 -2.63 16.15 -9.38
N CYS A 246 -2.02 16.62 -8.30
CA CYS A 246 -1.05 17.73 -8.34
C CYS A 246 0.13 17.44 -9.26
N TYR A 247 0.68 16.21 -9.21
CA TYR A 247 1.77 15.78 -10.08
C TYR A 247 1.35 15.72 -11.55
N SER A 248 0.16 15.18 -11.85
CA SER A 248 -0.37 15.07 -13.20
C SER A 248 -0.56 16.44 -13.86
N ILE A 249 -1.12 17.42 -13.13
CA ILE A 249 -1.32 18.79 -13.60
C ILE A 249 0.03 19.49 -13.80
N HIS A 250 0.98 19.28 -12.88
CA HIS A 250 2.26 19.97 -12.95
C HIS A 250 3.08 19.55 -14.17
N HIS A 251 3.09 18.26 -14.49
CA HIS A 251 3.81 17.73 -15.66
C HIS A 251 3.12 18.02 -16.99
N GLU A 252 1.80 18.20 -17.02
CA GLU A 252 1.08 18.68 -18.20
C GLU A 252 1.57 20.09 -18.58
N LYS A 253 1.68 21.00 -17.61
CA LYS A 253 2.15 22.38 -17.83
C LYS A 253 3.60 22.49 -18.33
N ILE A 254 4.47 21.55 -17.97
CA ILE A 254 5.88 21.56 -18.42
C ILE A 254 5.98 21.09 -19.88
N GLN A 255 5.12 20.16 -20.33
CA GLN A 255 5.11 19.72 -21.73
C GLN A 255 4.57 20.76 -22.71
N TYR A 256 3.73 21.69 -22.26
CA TYR A 256 3.21 22.78 -23.10
C TYR A 256 4.10 24.04 -23.13
N LYS A 257 5.20 24.06 -22.38
CA LYS A 257 6.16 25.18 -22.35
C LYS A 257 7.44 24.93 -23.16
N ASN A 258 7.62 23.73 -23.68
CA ASN A 258 8.71 23.34 -24.59
C ASN A 258 8.12 22.94 -25.94
#